data_AF-A0A662AZS4-F1
#
_entry.id   AF-A0A662AZS4-F1
#
_cell.length_a   1.000
_cell.length_b   1.000
_cell.length_c   1.000
_cell.angle_alpha   90.00
_cell.angle_beta   90.00
_cell.angle_gamma   90.00
#
_symmetry.space_group_name_H-M   'P 1'
#
loop_
_entity.id
_entity.type
_entity.pdbx_description
1 polymer ?
#
loop_
_entity_poly.entity_id
_entity_poly.type
_entity_poly.pdbx_seq_one_letter_code
_entity_poly.pdbx_strand_id
1 'polypeptide(L)'
;MKLEKYSFGIGDRFGQQGLAQLEALIKAKEEGIEIVPVWNKSNREHQIIHSSPEDTFLEANNAVLALQWEDSYYVDADHINLKTVDPFLDHANFFTLDVADYIGSE
;
A
#
# COMPACT_ATOMS: atom_id res chain seq x y z
N MET A 1 12.99 -5.09 11.24
CA MET A 1 11.80 -5.56 10.50
C MET A 1 12.26 -6.61 9.50
N LYS A 2 11.55 -7.73 9.35
CA LYS A 2 11.86 -8.76 8.36
C LYS A 2 10.61 -8.93 7.50
N LEU A 3 10.71 -8.55 6.21
CA LEU A 3 9.62 -8.72 5.26
C LEU A 3 9.43 -10.20 4.93
N GLU A 4 8.18 -10.56 4.62
CA GLU A 4 7.81 -11.85 4.09
C GLU A 4 8.39 -12.06 2.70
N LYS A 5 8.43 -13.32 2.25
CA LYS A 5 9.08 -13.68 0.98
C LYS A 5 8.34 -13.14 -0.24
N TYR A 6 7.01 -13.11 -0.19
CA TYR A 6 6.15 -12.68 -1.28
C TYR A 6 5.16 -11.62 -0.78
N SER A 7 5.09 -10.53 -1.52
CA SER A 7 4.11 -9.47 -1.33
C SER A 7 3.51 -9.10 -2.68
N PHE A 8 2.31 -8.52 -2.67
CA PHE A 8 1.65 -8.08 -3.89
C PHE A 8 1.05 -6.69 -3.69
N GLY A 9 1.44 -5.77 -4.58
CA GLY A 9 0.89 -4.42 -4.63
C GLY A 9 -0.57 -4.47 -5.09
N ILE A 10 -1.48 -4.04 -4.22
CA ILE A 10 -2.93 -4.03 -4.45
C ILE A 10 -3.44 -2.60 -4.47
N GLY A 11 -2.96 -1.83 -5.44
CA GLY A 11 -3.33 -0.43 -5.59
C GLY A 11 -4.85 -0.22 -5.68
N ASP A 12 -5.36 0.67 -4.84
CA ASP A 12 -6.76 1.06 -4.82
C ASP A 12 -6.87 2.59 -4.89
N ARG A 13 -7.06 3.08 -6.12
CA ARG A 13 -7.12 4.52 -6.34
C ARG A 13 -8.31 5.14 -5.62
N PHE A 14 -9.44 4.44 -5.51
CA PHE A 14 -10.71 5.05 -5.08
C PHE A 14 -11.13 4.67 -3.65
N GLY A 15 -10.43 3.75 -2.99
CA GLY A 15 -10.75 3.32 -1.63
C GLY A 15 -12.07 2.54 -1.59
N GLN A 16 -12.25 1.61 -2.53
CA GLN A 16 -13.48 0.83 -2.70
C GLN A 16 -13.23 -0.65 -3.02
N GLN A 17 -11.96 -1.06 -3.07
CA GLN A 17 -11.54 -2.38 -3.56
C GLN A 17 -10.87 -3.21 -2.47
N GLY A 18 -10.57 -2.65 -1.30
CA GLY A 18 -9.77 -3.31 -0.26
C GLY A 18 -10.33 -4.66 0.17
N LEU A 19 -11.65 -4.76 0.39
CA LEU A 19 -12.30 -6.03 0.73
C LEU A 19 -12.10 -7.09 -0.36
N ALA A 20 -12.46 -6.77 -1.60
CA ALA A 20 -12.38 -7.72 -2.70
C ALA A 20 -10.94 -8.14 -3.01
N GLN A 21 -9.98 -7.21 -2.89
CA GLN A 21 -8.56 -7.48 -3.05
C GLN A 21 -8.04 -8.43 -1.97
N LEU A 22 -8.38 -8.18 -0.70
CA LEU A 22 -7.96 -9.03 0.41
C LEU A 22 -8.63 -10.41 0.38
N GLU A 23 -9.91 -10.50 0.01
CA GLU A 23 -10.59 -11.78 -0.23
C GLU A 23 -9.88 -12.65 -1.27
N ALA A 24 -9.32 -12.03 -2.33
CA ALA A 24 -8.56 -12.75 -3.34
C ALA A 24 -7.26 -13.35 -2.78
N LEU A 25 -6.58 -12.62 -1.89
CA LEU A 25 -5.37 -13.11 -1.22
C LEU A 25 -5.66 -14.15 -0.14
N ILE A 26 -6.80 -14.06 0.55
CA ILE A 26 -7.28 -15.11 1.45
C ILE A 26 -7.47 -16.42 0.68
N LYS A 27 -8.10 -16.39 -0.50
CA LYS A 27 -8.24 -17.58 -1.36
C LYS A 27 -6.89 -18.15 -1.80
N ALA A 28 -5.93 -17.29 -2.14
CA ALA A 28 -4.57 -17.75 -2.45
C ALA A 28 -3.92 -18.44 -1.23
N LYS A 29 -4.12 -17.90 -0.02
CA LYS A 29 -3.64 -18.50 1.23
C LYS A 29 -4.29 -19.85 1.51
N GLU A 30 -5.59 -19.99 1.24
CA GLU A 30 -6.31 -21.28 1.34
C GLU A 30 -5.75 -22.35 0.39
N GLU A 31 -5.20 -21.94 -0.75
CA GLU A 31 -4.47 -22.82 -1.69
C GLU A 31 -2.99 -23.05 -1.28
N GLY A 32 -2.57 -22.54 -0.12
CA GLY A 32 -1.21 -22.67 0.41
C GLY A 32 -0.21 -21.66 -0.16
N ILE A 33 -0.68 -20.60 -0.82
CA ILE A 33 0.14 -19.53 -1.38
C ILE A 33 0.04 -18.30 -0.48
N GLU A 34 1.04 -18.13 0.39
CA GLU A 34 1.11 -16.97 1.29
C GLU A 34 1.67 -15.74 0.57
N ILE A 35 0.85 -14.69 0.48
CA ILE A 35 1.17 -13.40 -0.14
C ILE A 35 0.72 -12.29 0.80
N VAL A 36 1.64 -11.39 1.14
CA VAL A 36 1.31 -10.23 1.97
C VAL A 36 0.72 -9.10 1.12
N PRO A 37 -0.46 -8.57 1.47
CA PRO A 37 -1.02 -7.40 0.80
C PRO A 37 -0.21 -6.14 1.06
N VAL A 38 0.00 -5.35 0.00
CA VAL A 38 0.58 -4.00 0.07
C VAL A 38 -0.37 -3.02 -0.60
N TRP A 39 -1.15 -2.27 0.16
CA TRP A 39 -1.97 -1.18 -0.39
C TRP A 39 -1.06 -0.03 -0.79
N ASN A 40 -0.86 0.15 -2.09
CA ASN A 40 0.04 1.17 -2.62
C ASN A 40 -0.74 2.28 -3.32
N LYS A 41 -0.32 3.53 -3.12
CA LYS A 41 -0.84 4.67 -3.87
C LYS A 41 0.17 5.79 -3.90
N SER A 42 0.36 6.37 -5.09
CA SER A 42 1.34 7.42 -5.27
C SER A 42 0.80 8.80 -4.87
N ASN A 43 1.69 9.73 -4.50
CA ASN A 43 1.30 11.13 -4.27
C ASN A 43 0.56 11.72 -5.48
N ARG A 44 0.96 11.37 -6.71
CA ARG A 44 0.30 11.81 -7.94
C ARG A 44 -1.17 11.35 -7.99
N GLU A 45 -1.46 10.12 -7.61
CA GLU A 45 -2.82 9.59 -7.60
C GLU A 45 -3.70 10.26 -6.56
N HIS A 46 -3.15 10.55 -5.37
CA HIS A 46 -3.84 11.33 -4.35
C HIS A 46 -4.26 12.71 -4.88
N GLN A 47 -3.35 13.41 -5.57
CA GLN A 47 -3.66 14.72 -6.17
C GLN A 47 -4.73 14.66 -7.27
N ILE A 48 -4.69 13.63 -8.13
CA ILE A 48 -5.64 13.48 -9.26
C ILE A 48 -7.07 13.31 -8.77
N ILE A 49 -7.28 12.54 -7.70
CA ILE A 49 -8.62 12.21 -7.21
C ILE A 49 -9.01 12.94 -5.93
N HIS A 50 -8.19 13.90 -5.48
CA HIS A 50 -8.40 14.67 -4.26
C HIS A 50 -8.60 13.82 -3.00
N SER A 51 -7.69 12.85 -2.81
CA SER A 51 -7.60 12.02 -1.60
C SER A 51 -6.28 12.28 -0.88
N SER A 52 -6.10 11.63 0.26
CA SER A 52 -4.95 11.75 1.16
C SER A 52 -4.37 10.37 1.51
N PRO A 53 -3.12 10.29 1.99
CA PRO A 53 -2.53 9.04 2.46
C PRO A 53 -3.34 8.35 3.58
N GLU A 54 -4.01 9.14 4.42
CA GLU A 54 -4.94 8.64 5.45
C GLU A 54 -6.06 7.78 4.84
N ASP A 55 -6.60 8.16 3.69
CA ASP A 55 -7.68 7.41 3.03
C ASP A 55 -7.23 5.98 2.66
N THR A 56 -6.00 5.82 2.17
CA THR A 56 -5.44 4.50 1.85
C THR A 56 -5.19 3.69 3.11
N PHE A 57 -4.68 4.33 4.17
CA PHE A 57 -4.50 3.68 5.48
C PHE A 57 -5.83 3.19 6.06
N LEU A 58 -6.86 4.03 6.04
CA LEU A 58 -8.19 3.67 6.53
C LEU A 58 -8.80 2.52 5.71
N GLU A 59 -8.67 2.54 4.38
CA GLU A 59 -9.17 1.46 3.53
C GLU A 59 -8.49 0.12 3.86
N ALA A 60 -7.17 0.11 3.99
CA ALA A 60 -6.41 -1.09 4.35
C ALA A 60 -6.84 -1.63 5.72
N ASN A 61 -6.92 -0.76 6.74
CA ASN A 61 -7.36 -1.15 8.08
C ASN A 61 -8.79 -1.67 8.10
N ASN A 62 -9.70 -1.01 7.39
CA ASN A 62 -11.10 -1.42 7.33
C ASN A 62 -11.23 -2.80 6.68
N ALA A 63 -10.49 -3.08 5.60
CA ALA A 63 -10.49 -4.39 4.95
C ALA A 63 -9.93 -5.48 5.86
N VAL A 64 -8.79 -5.23 6.51
CA VAL A 64 -8.14 -6.15 7.46
C VAL A 64 -9.06 -6.47 8.62
N LEU A 65 -9.69 -5.46 9.23
CA LEU A 65 -10.63 -5.63 10.34
C LEU A 65 -11.90 -6.39 9.92
N ALA A 66 -12.48 -6.03 8.78
CA ALA A 66 -13.72 -6.63 8.29
C ALA A 66 -13.56 -8.12 7.94
N LEU A 67 -12.41 -8.51 7.40
CA LEU A 67 -12.10 -9.89 7.01
C LEU A 67 -11.30 -10.67 8.07
N GLN A 68 -11.04 -10.05 9.23
CA GLN A 68 -10.30 -10.67 10.34
C GLN A 68 -8.93 -11.20 9.88
N TRP A 69 -8.23 -10.43 9.06
CA TRP A 69 -6.89 -10.79 8.60
C TRP A 69 -5.88 -10.65 9.73
N GLU A 70 -5.19 -11.75 10.07
CA GLU A 70 -4.27 -11.82 11.21
C GLU A 70 -2.79 -11.75 10.82
N ASP A 71 -2.44 -11.89 9.53
CA ASP A 71 -1.06 -11.78 9.09
C ASP A 71 -0.65 -10.31 8.87
N SER A 72 0.62 -10.11 8.54
CA SER A 72 1.14 -8.80 8.13
C SER A 72 0.38 -8.23 6.93
N TYR A 73 0.31 -6.91 6.87
CA TYR A 73 -0.07 -6.12 5.70
C TYR A 73 0.71 -4.81 5.73
N TYR A 74 0.81 -4.17 4.58
CA TYR A 74 1.54 -2.91 4.46
C TYR A 74 0.74 -1.87 3.69
N VAL A 75 1.02 -0.61 4.00
CA VAL A 75 0.58 0.56 3.25
C VAL A 75 1.82 1.23 2.67
N ASP A 76 1.90 1.27 1.34
CA ASP A 76 3.04 1.79 0.61
C ASP A 76 2.81 3.23 0.12
N ALA A 77 3.72 4.10 0.57
CA ALA A 77 3.92 5.41 -0.01
C ALA A 77 4.66 5.27 -1.35
N ASP A 78 3.86 5.07 -2.41
CA ASP A 78 4.40 4.72 -3.72
C ASP A 78 5.02 5.94 -4.44
N HIS A 79 6.14 5.72 -5.13
CA HIS A 79 6.86 6.75 -5.90
C HIS A 79 7.09 8.07 -5.13
N ILE A 80 7.55 8.01 -3.88
CA ILE A 80 7.80 9.21 -3.08
C ILE A 80 9.25 9.69 -3.19
N ASN A 81 9.46 10.97 -2.90
CA ASN A 81 10.78 11.58 -2.75
C ASN A 81 10.78 12.52 -1.54
N LEU A 82 11.92 13.17 -1.27
CA LEU A 82 12.07 14.06 -0.10
C LEU A 82 11.05 15.22 -0.05
N LYS A 83 10.45 15.59 -1.18
CA LYS A 83 9.45 16.67 -1.23
C LYS A 83 8.02 16.18 -0.96
N THR A 84 7.77 14.88 -1.09
CA THR A 84 6.42 14.30 -1.06
C THR A 84 6.22 13.29 0.06
N VAL A 85 7.26 12.92 0.79
CA VAL A 85 7.20 11.86 1.81
C VAL A 85 6.49 12.29 3.10
N ASP A 86 6.60 13.56 3.50
CA ASP A 86 6.12 14.02 4.82
C ASP A 86 4.67 13.64 5.14
N PRO A 87 3.68 13.80 4.23
CA PRO A 87 2.29 13.43 4.51
C PRO A 87 2.05 11.92 4.66
N PHE A 88 3.00 11.07 4.28
CA PHE A 88 2.85 9.61 4.35
C PHE A 88 3.43 9.02 5.65
N LEU A 89 4.27 9.76 6.39
CA LEU A 89 5.02 9.22 7.53
C LEU A 89 4.12 8.61 8.62
N ASP A 90 2.93 9.18 8.83
CA ASP A 90 1.97 8.71 9.84
C ASP A 90 1.00 7.63 9.30
N HIS A 91 1.00 7.38 7.99
CA HIS A 91 -0.03 6.56 7.31
C HIS A 91 0.55 5.40 6.49
N ALA A 92 1.87 5.35 6.29
CA ALA A 92 2.56 4.31 5.55
C ALA A 92 3.63 3.63 6.40
N ASN A 93 3.84 2.34 6.14
CA ASN A 93 4.89 1.52 6.77
C ASN A 93 5.76 0.79 5.73
N PHE A 94 5.52 1.05 4.45
CA PHE A 94 6.32 0.64 3.31
C PHE A 94 6.56 1.89 2.45
N PHE A 95 7.78 2.04 1.91
CA PHE A 95 8.16 3.27 1.20
C PHE A 95 8.94 2.93 -0.07
N THR A 96 8.35 3.24 -1.22
CA THR A 96 9.00 3.14 -2.51
C THR A 96 9.66 4.48 -2.86
N LEU A 97 10.97 4.58 -2.61
CA LEU A 97 11.75 5.78 -2.89
C LEU A 97 12.05 5.90 -4.38
N ASP A 98 11.49 6.92 -5.02
CA ASP A 98 11.80 7.27 -6.41
C ASP A 98 13.06 8.14 -6.45
N VAL A 99 14.11 7.60 -7.08
CA VAL A 99 15.40 8.26 -7.26
C VAL A 99 15.63 8.72 -8.69
N ALA A 100 14.64 8.62 -9.58
CA ALA A 100 14.81 8.92 -11.02
C ALA A 100 15.33 10.33 -11.27
N ASP A 101 14.83 11.32 -10.52
CA ASP A 101 15.27 12.73 -10.61
C ASP A 101 16.74 12.94 -10.21
N TYR A 102 17.35 11.99 -9.48
CA TYR A 102 18.74 12.02 -9.04
C TYR A 102 19.69 11.25 -9.96
N ILE A 103 19.17 10.57 -11.00
CA ILE A 103 20.01 9.82 -11.93
C ILE A 103 20.57 10.78 -12.98
N GLY A 104 21.89 10.93 -12.99
CA GLY A 104 22.59 11.75 -13.99
C GLY A 104 22.48 13.26 -13.79
N SER A 105 21.92 13.69 -12.65
CA SER A 105 21.98 15.07 -12.18
C SER A 105 23.27 15.28 -11.37
N GLU A 106 24.06 16.30 -11.75
CA GLU A 106 25.21 16.83 -10.99
C GLU A 106 24.77 17.90 -9.99
#